data_AF-A0A3C0BIY3-F1
#
_entry.id   AF-A0A3C0BIY3-F1
#
_cell.length_a   1.000
_cell.length_b   1.000
_cell.length_c   1.000
_cell.angle_alpha   90.00
_cell.angle_beta   90.00
_cell.angle_gamma   90.00
#
_symmetry.space_group_name_H-M   'P 1'
#
loop_
_entity.id
_entity.type
_entity.pdbx_description
1 polymer ?
#
loop_
_entity_poly.entity_id
_entity_poly.type
_entity_poly.pdbx_seq_one_letter_code
_entity_poly.pdbx_strand_id
1 'polypeptide(L)'
;MEVFMNKMKTVLAACAVFAVSLVAASAQKATIDYRFNTVKDDGKNYFNWSADGKSVKDSFDAASGASKVKSTAAFDVVRFDSTGKRQAIPGGLRGLMLYPVASRATADDDAFTVKTEGKKVTITFVHRGTAYKVTSDDKGVVDLASGFQIAKDVGANLGGKFILKDEFVKAGGNKNSMADLDWSKVTFAPDTADAAADYKYTGTLTTAVKDGILTIKSSLTKVK
;
A
#
# COMPACT_ATOMS: atom_id res chain seq x y z
N MET A 1 79.47 43.35 13.38
CA MET A 1 79.22 43.29 11.93
C MET A 1 78.87 41.84 11.65
N GLU A 2 77.70 41.42 11.20
CA GLU A 2 76.69 41.95 10.25
C GLU A 2 75.29 41.48 10.76
N VAL A 3 74.27 42.33 10.93
CA VAL A 3 73.37 42.95 9.94
C VAL A 3 72.26 42.00 9.46
N PHE A 4 71.03 42.30 9.92
CA PHE A 4 69.72 42.21 9.23
C PHE A 4 69.10 40.80 9.00
N MET A 5 67.78 40.57 8.90
CA MET A 5 66.53 41.28 9.21
C MET A 5 65.39 40.33 8.75
N ASN A 6 64.29 40.26 9.52
CA ASN A 6 62.91 40.00 9.08
C ASN A 6 62.42 38.66 8.47
N LYS A 7 61.30 38.23 9.09
CA LYS A 7 59.94 38.00 8.52
C LYS A 7 59.40 36.57 8.44
N MET A 8 58.13 36.50 8.83
CA MET A 8 57.10 35.50 8.54
C MET A 8 57.23 34.17 9.27
N LYS A 9 56.44 33.97 10.36
CA LYS A 9 55.08 33.39 10.31
C LYS A 9 55.06 32.13 9.44
N THR A 10 54.89 30.96 10.07
CA THR A 10 53.68 30.13 9.93
C THR A 10 53.81 28.90 10.84
N VAL A 11 52.95 28.83 11.85
CA VAL A 11 52.68 27.62 12.65
C VAL A 11 51.82 26.71 11.78
N LEU A 12 52.30 25.52 11.42
CA LEU A 12 51.47 24.49 10.78
C LEU A 12 51.04 23.48 11.85
N ALA A 13 49.83 23.66 12.36
CA ALA A 13 49.13 22.66 13.15
C ALA A 13 48.49 21.64 12.19
N ALA A 14 48.93 20.38 12.25
CA ALA A 14 48.32 19.28 11.50
C ALA A 14 47.14 18.70 12.30
N CYS A 15 45.95 19.27 12.12
CA CYS A 15 44.70 18.62 12.50
C CYS A 15 44.28 17.65 11.38
N ALA A 16 44.53 16.35 11.58
CA ALA A 16 43.98 15.31 10.73
C ALA A 16 42.46 15.21 10.98
N VAL A 17 41.66 15.83 10.10
CA VAL A 17 40.22 15.62 10.06
C VAL A 17 39.96 14.29 9.35
N PHE A 18 39.60 13.27 10.13
CA PHE A 18 39.00 12.04 9.60
C PHE A 18 37.63 12.39 9.00
N ALA A 19 37.57 12.58 7.69
CA ALA A 19 36.31 12.73 6.97
C ALA A 19 35.63 11.36 6.90
N VAL A 20 34.72 11.08 7.84
CA VAL A 20 33.76 9.98 7.70
C VAL A 20 32.81 10.40 6.57
N SER A 21 33.02 9.84 5.38
CA SER A 21 32.05 9.94 4.29
C SER A 21 30.83 9.10 4.66
N LEU A 22 29.83 9.75 5.25
CA LEU A 22 28.47 9.23 5.32
C LEU A 22 27.95 9.16 3.89
N VAL A 23 28.15 8.02 3.21
CA VAL A 23 27.39 7.69 2.01
C VAL A 23 25.95 7.50 2.48
N ALA A 24 25.14 8.56 2.35
CA ALA A 24 23.70 8.43 2.49
C ALA A 24 23.24 7.48 1.39
N ALA A 25 23.09 6.20 1.72
CA ALA A 25 22.44 5.24 0.84
C ALA A 25 21.06 5.82 0.51
N SER A 26 20.86 6.23 -0.75
CA SER A 26 19.57 6.75 -1.18
C SER A 26 18.56 5.62 -0.97
N ALA A 27 17.68 5.79 0.01
CA ALA A 27 16.70 4.77 0.33
C ALA A 27 15.86 4.48 -0.92
N GLN A 28 15.78 3.20 -1.29
CA GLN A 28 15.09 2.78 -2.49
C GLN A 28 13.61 3.14 -2.39
N LYS A 29 13.07 3.78 -3.42
CA LYS A 29 11.70 4.27 -3.43
C LYS A 29 10.78 3.36 -4.26
N ALA A 30 9.57 3.18 -3.76
CA ALA A 30 8.46 2.63 -4.54
C ALA A 30 7.37 3.71 -4.68
N THR A 31 6.80 3.88 -5.87
CA THR A 31 5.67 4.79 -6.09
C THR A 31 4.43 4.03 -6.50
N ILE A 32 3.27 4.55 -6.10
CA ILE A 32 1.95 4.08 -6.51
C ILE A 32 1.20 5.25 -7.12
N ASP A 33 0.52 5.01 -8.23
CA ASP A 33 -0.49 5.90 -8.80
C ASP A 33 -1.69 5.05 -9.22
N TYR A 34 -2.81 5.28 -8.55
CA TYR A 34 -4.00 4.44 -8.59
C TYR A 34 -5.21 5.32 -8.88
N ARG A 35 -6.09 4.83 -9.74
CA ARG A 35 -7.41 5.42 -9.99
C ARG A 35 -8.45 4.33 -10.13
N PHE A 36 -9.53 4.43 -9.35
CA PHE A 36 -10.66 3.52 -9.42
C PHE A 36 -11.98 4.25 -9.29
N ASN A 37 -12.89 4.02 -10.23
CA ASN A 37 -14.27 4.43 -10.14
C ASN A 37 -15.04 3.47 -9.22
N THR A 38 -15.44 3.97 -8.05
CA THR A 38 -16.10 3.20 -7.00
C THR A 38 -17.61 3.09 -7.19
N VAL A 39 -18.18 3.69 -8.24
CA VAL A 39 -19.64 3.72 -8.46
C VAL A 39 -20.10 3.05 -9.76
N LYS A 40 -19.24 2.96 -10.78
CA LYS A 40 -19.53 2.26 -12.04
C LYS A 40 -18.28 1.73 -12.73
N ASP A 41 -18.47 0.90 -13.75
CA ASP A 41 -17.42 0.54 -14.71
C ASP A 41 -16.81 1.79 -15.35
N ASP A 42 -15.48 1.79 -15.46
CA ASP A 42 -14.73 2.90 -16.03
C ASP A 42 -13.43 2.41 -16.66
N GLY A 43 -13.34 2.48 -18.00
CA GLY A 43 -12.14 2.09 -18.75
C GLY A 43 -10.92 2.97 -18.49
N LYS A 44 -11.06 4.07 -17.72
CA LYS A 44 -9.96 4.92 -17.26
C LYS A 44 -9.38 4.46 -15.92
N ASN A 45 -9.87 3.36 -15.34
CA ASN A 45 -9.27 2.78 -14.14
C ASN A 45 -7.84 2.29 -14.45
N TYR A 46 -6.92 2.50 -13.51
CA TYR A 46 -5.53 2.10 -13.67
C TYR A 46 -4.84 1.83 -12.34
N PHE A 47 -3.82 0.99 -12.40
CA PHE A 47 -2.81 0.83 -11.35
C PHE A 47 -1.43 0.92 -11.98
N ASN A 48 -0.72 1.99 -11.64
CA ASN A 48 0.63 2.23 -12.07
C ASN A 48 1.55 2.23 -10.85
N TRP A 49 2.78 1.77 -11.02
CA TRP A 49 3.77 1.81 -9.97
C TRP A 49 5.20 1.87 -10.53
N SER A 50 6.14 2.26 -9.69
CA SER A 50 7.56 2.09 -9.96
C SER A 50 8.31 1.64 -8.71
N ALA A 51 9.31 0.78 -8.87
CA ALA A 51 10.22 0.31 -7.83
C ALA A 51 11.43 -0.36 -8.49
N ASP A 52 12.59 -0.36 -7.84
CA ASP A 52 13.78 -1.07 -8.35
C ASP A 52 14.16 -0.72 -9.81
N GLY A 53 13.97 0.54 -10.23
CA GLY A 53 14.23 0.97 -11.61
C GLY A 53 13.21 0.48 -12.65
N LYS A 54 12.20 -0.29 -12.23
CA LYS A 54 11.08 -0.73 -13.06
C LYS A 54 9.90 0.24 -12.91
N SER A 55 9.24 0.55 -14.02
CA SER A 55 7.96 1.26 -14.02
C SER A 55 6.94 0.44 -14.81
N VAL A 56 5.76 0.27 -14.23
CA VAL A 56 4.65 -0.49 -14.81
C VAL A 56 3.42 0.39 -14.86
N LYS A 57 2.78 0.41 -16.03
CA LYS A 57 1.47 1.06 -16.22
C LYS A 57 0.47 0.01 -16.65
N ASP A 58 -0.72 0.07 -16.07
CA ASP A 58 -1.70 -1.00 -16.28
C ASP A 58 -3.13 -0.52 -16.13
N SER A 59 -4.03 -1.22 -16.81
CA SER A 59 -5.48 -0.99 -16.78
C SER A 59 -6.19 -2.31 -17.03
N PHE A 60 -7.49 -2.33 -16.76
CA PHE A 60 -8.34 -3.47 -17.05
C PHE A 60 -8.42 -3.75 -18.57
N ASP A 61 -8.32 -5.02 -18.93
CA ASP A 61 -8.62 -5.56 -20.25
C ASP A 61 -9.95 -6.30 -20.22
N ALA A 62 -10.96 -5.72 -20.87
CA ALA A 62 -12.29 -6.31 -20.93
C ALA A 62 -12.32 -7.65 -21.69
N ALA A 63 -11.38 -7.90 -22.61
CA ALA A 63 -11.34 -9.14 -23.38
C ALA A 63 -10.92 -10.34 -22.51
N SER A 64 -9.89 -10.18 -21.69
CA SER A 64 -9.44 -11.21 -20.75
C SER A 64 -10.17 -11.19 -19.40
N GLY A 65 -10.88 -10.11 -19.09
CA GLY A 65 -11.48 -9.90 -17.77
C GLY A 65 -10.43 -9.68 -16.67
N ALA A 66 -9.22 -9.26 -17.04
CA ALA A 66 -8.08 -9.15 -16.13
C ALA A 66 -7.19 -7.95 -16.46
N SER A 67 -6.08 -7.85 -15.73
CA SER A 67 -5.02 -6.86 -15.93
C SER A 67 -4.30 -7.06 -17.27
N LYS A 68 -4.06 -5.98 -18.04
CA LYS A 68 -3.35 -6.03 -19.33
C LYS A 68 -1.92 -6.55 -19.22
N VAL A 69 -1.20 -6.12 -18.18
CA VAL A 69 0.23 -6.44 -18.01
C VAL A 69 0.56 -7.19 -16.72
N LYS A 70 -0.45 -7.74 -16.05
CA LYS A 70 -0.34 -8.47 -14.77
C LYS A 70 0.37 -7.64 -13.69
N SER A 71 0.07 -6.35 -13.60
CA SER A 71 0.79 -5.40 -12.73
C SER A 71 0.74 -5.76 -11.25
N THR A 72 -0.35 -6.37 -10.78
CA THR A 72 -0.54 -6.79 -9.39
C THR A 72 0.36 -7.96 -9.00
N ALA A 73 0.65 -8.87 -9.93
CA ALA A 73 1.63 -9.94 -9.74
C ALA A 73 3.06 -9.39 -9.86
N ALA A 74 3.29 -8.49 -10.82
CA ALA A 74 4.58 -7.85 -11.00
C ALA A 74 4.97 -6.94 -9.81
N PHE A 75 3.99 -6.45 -9.04
CA PHE A 75 4.18 -5.64 -7.84
C PHE A 75 4.73 -6.45 -6.64
N ASP A 76 4.96 -7.76 -6.79
CA ASP A 76 5.51 -8.61 -5.73
C ASP A 76 6.90 -8.15 -5.26
N VAL A 77 7.63 -7.40 -6.09
CA VAL A 77 8.90 -6.72 -5.73
C VAL A 77 8.75 -5.67 -4.61
N VAL A 78 7.53 -5.13 -4.44
CA VAL A 78 7.17 -4.23 -3.33
C VAL A 78 6.40 -5.00 -2.25
N ARG A 79 5.57 -5.97 -2.66
CA ARG A 79 4.70 -6.72 -1.75
C ARG A 79 5.47 -7.55 -0.75
N PHE A 80 6.57 -8.14 -1.20
CA PHE A 80 7.34 -9.08 -0.40
C PHE A 80 8.77 -8.61 -0.22
N ASP A 81 9.41 -9.18 0.80
CA ASP A 81 10.84 -9.08 1.01
C ASP A 81 11.65 -9.83 -0.07
N SER A 82 12.98 -9.82 0.09
CA SER A 82 13.89 -10.43 -0.88
C SER A 82 13.67 -11.93 -1.10
N THR A 83 13.06 -12.61 -0.12
CA THR A 83 12.77 -14.04 -0.17
C THR A 83 11.49 -14.37 -0.93
N GLY A 84 10.64 -13.36 -1.17
CA GLY A 84 9.32 -13.51 -1.77
C GLY A 84 8.28 -14.16 -0.84
N LYS A 85 8.60 -14.37 0.44
CA LYS A 85 7.74 -15.11 1.40
C LYS A 85 7.10 -14.23 2.46
N ARG A 86 7.75 -13.13 2.84
CA ARG A 86 7.28 -12.26 3.94
C ARG A 86 6.77 -10.95 3.39
N GLN A 87 5.66 -10.46 3.93
CA GLN A 87 5.03 -9.23 3.46
C GLN A 87 5.86 -8.01 3.87
N ALA A 88 6.24 -7.18 2.90
CA ALA A 88 6.99 -5.94 3.11
C ALA A 88 6.08 -4.69 3.23
N ILE A 89 4.78 -4.86 3.02
CA ILE A 89 3.71 -3.84 3.14
C ILE A 89 2.47 -4.47 3.79
N PRO A 90 1.50 -3.67 4.29
CA PRO A 90 0.20 -4.17 4.74
C PRO A 90 -0.51 -5.03 3.68
N GLY A 91 -1.18 -6.10 4.10
CA GLY A 91 -1.92 -7.01 3.21
C GLY A 91 -3.11 -6.33 2.54
N GLY A 92 -3.75 -5.37 3.20
CA GLY A 92 -4.85 -4.58 2.67
C GLY A 92 -4.41 -3.67 1.52
N LEU A 93 -3.18 -3.15 1.55
CA LEU A 93 -2.65 -2.36 0.43
C LEU A 93 -2.58 -3.20 -0.85
N ARG A 94 -2.13 -4.46 -0.74
CA ARG A 94 -2.15 -5.41 -1.85
C ARG A 94 -3.57 -5.62 -2.39
N GLY A 95 -4.53 -5.86 -1.50
CA GLY A 95 -5.94 -6.05 -1.88
C GLY A 95 -6.48 -4.86 -2.67
N LEU A 96 -6.22 -3.64 -2.19
CA LEU A 96 -6.64 -2.41 -2.86
C LEU A 96 -6.15 -2.32 -4.31
N MET A 97 -4.89 -2.70 -4.60
CA MET A 97 -4.32 -2.55 -5.94
C MET A 97 -4.96 -3.46 -7.01
N LEU A 98 -5.81 -4.42 -6.61
CA LEU A 98 -6.51 -5.31 -7.52
C LEU A 98 -7.62 -4.61 -8.31
N TYR A 99 -8.43 -3.80 -7.63
CA TYR A 99 -9.71 -3.28 -8.15
C TYR A 99 -9.63 -2.49 -9.46
N PRO A 100 -8.64 -1.62 -9.73
CA PRO A 100 -8.62 -0.82 -10.96
C PRO A 100 -8.19 -1.61 -12.20
N VAL A 101 -7.68 -2.82 -12.02
CA VAL A 101 -7.20 -3.69 -13.10
C VAL A 101 -7.97 -5.02 -13.15
N ALA A 102 -9.11 -5.07 -12.47
CA ALA A 102 -10.06 -6.18 -12.47
C ALA A 102 -11.44 -5.70 -12.92
N SER A 103 -12.35 -6.64 -13.20
CA SER A 103 -13.74 -6.30 -13.47
C SER A 103 -14.38 -5.68 -12.23
N ARG A 104 -15.37 -4.79 -12.41
CA ARG A 104 -16.08 -4.17 -11.30
C ARG A 104 -16.78 -5.19 -10.40
N ALA A 105 -17.25 -6.30 -10.97
CA ALA A 105 -17.80 -7.41 -10.22
C ALA A 105 -16.88 -7.89 -9.08
N THR A 106 -15.55 -7.80 -9.24
CA THR A 106 -14.61 -8.13 -8.16
C THR A 106 -14.79 -7.22 -6.94
N ALA A 107 -14.99 -5.92 -7.14
CA ALA A 107 -15.21 -4.98 -6.05
C ALA A 107 -16.59 -5.18 -5.40
N ASP A 108 -17.60 -5.51 -6.22
CA ASP A 108 -18.96 -5.76 -5.73
C ASP A 108 -19.01 -7.07 -4.91
N ASP A 109 -18.38 -8.14 -5.39
CA ASP A 109 -18.24 -9.43 -4.71
C ASP A 109 -17.45 -9.32 -3.40
N ASP A 110 -16.42 -8.46 -3.37
CA ASP A 110 -15.63 -8.18 -2.17
C ASP A 110 -16.31 -7.16 -1.23
N ALA A 111 -17.53 -6.69 -1.54
CA ALA A 111 -18.23 -5.64 -0.79
C ALA A 111 -17.36 -4.39 -0.53
N PHE A 112 -16.62 -3.97 -1.56
CA PHE A 112 -15.75 -2.80 -1.51
C PHE A 112 -16.58 -1.53 -1.32
N THR A 113 -16.29 -0.77 -0.27
CA THR A 113 -16.93 0.52 0.00
C THR A 113 -15.91 1.61 0.30
N VAL A 114 -16.26 2.84 -0.05
CA VAL A 114 -15.50 4.04 0.29
C VAL A 114 -16.46 5.03 0.92
N LYS A 115 -16.10 5.51 2.11
CA LYS A 115 -16.82 6.56 2.84
C LYS A 115 -15.91 7.75 3.04
N THR A 116 -16.50 8.94 2.96
CA THR A 116 -15.78 10.21 3.13
C THR A 116 -16.43 11.07 4.20
N GLU A 117 -15.62 11.64 5.09
CA GLU A 117 -16.00 12.63 6.08
C GLU A 117 -15.07 13.84 5.91
N GLY A 118 -15.52 14.87 5.18
CA GLY A 118 -14.61 15.91 4.70
C GLY A 118 -13.54 15.31 3.78
N LYS A 119 -12.26 15.44 4.14
CA LYS A 119 -11.14 14.83 3.41
C LYS A 119 -10.75 13.45 3.96
N LYS A 120 -11.29 13.04 5.11
CA LYS A 120 -11.04 11.73 5.68
C LYS A 120 -11.70 10.67 4.80
N VAL A 121 -10.95 9.62 4.46
CA VAL A 121 -11.39 8.50 3.63
C VAL A 121 -11.31 7.22 4.47
N THR A 122 -12.39 6.47 4.50
CA THR A 122 -12.44 5.10 5.04
C THR A 122 -12.78 4.15 3.91
N ILE A 123 -11.94 3.15 3.68
CA ILE A 123 -12.14 2.10 2.67
C ILE A 123 -12.31 0.78 3.41
N THR A 124 -13.33 0.00 3.05
CA THR A 124 -13.53 -1.35 3.59
C THR A 124 -13.80 -2.32 2.46
N PHE A 125 -13.34 -3.56 2.61
CA PHE A 125 -13.61 -4.64 1.67
C PHE A 125 -13.32 -5.99 2.33
N VAL A 126 -13.88 -7.07 1.79
CA VAL A 126 -13.63 -8.45 2.19
C VAL A 126 -13.07 -9.18 1.00
N HIS A 127 -11.80 -9.58 1.07
CA HIS A 127 -11.19 -10.35 0.01
C HIS A 127 -10.79 -11.72 0.56
N ARG A 128 -11.26 -12.79 -0.08
CA ARG A 128 -10.90 -14.18 0.27
C ARG A 128 -11.06 -14.50 1.76
N GLY A 129 -12.22 -14.13 2.32
CA GLY A 129 -12.54 -14.40 3.74
C GLY A 129 -11.74 -13.57 4.74
N THR A 130 -11.06 -12.50 4.29
CA THR A 130 -10.36 -11.54 5.14
C THR A 130 -10.98 -10.17 4.96
N ALA A 131 -11.39 -9.53 6.06
CA ALA A 131 -11.90 -8.16 6.04
C ALA A 131 -10.74 -7.17 6.25
N TYR A 132 -10.78 -6.08 5.50
CA TYR A 132 -9.80 -5.01 5.54
C TYR A 132 -10.49 -3.68 5.80
N LYS A 133 -9.82 -2.82 6.54
CA LYS A 133 -10.22 -1.43 6.75
C LYS A 133 -9.00 -0.54 6.61
N VAL A 134 -9.13 0.50 5.79
CA VAL A 134 -8.08 1.49 5.55
C VAL A 134 -8.64 2.86 5.90
N THR A 135 -7.96 3.59 6.78
CA THR A 135 -8.43 4.88 7.29
C THR A 135 -7.35 5.93 7.08
N SER A 136 -7.72 7.05 6.48
CA SER A 136 -6.86 8.23 6.42
C SER A 136 -7.07 9.15 7.62
N ASP A 137 -6.16 10.10 7.80
CA ASP A 137 -6.38 11.28 8.63
C ASP A 137 -7.33 12.29 7.95
N ASP A 138 -7.58 13.41 8.61
CA ASP A 138 -8.43 14.52 8.13
C ASP A 138 -7.84 15.30 6.95
N LYS A 139 -6.67 14.90 6.45
CA LYS A 139 -6.02 15.44 5.25
C LYS A 139 -6.05 14.45 4.08
N GLY A 140 -6.65 13.28 4.25
CA GLY A 140 -6.64 12.21 3.24
C GLY A 140 -5.30 11.47 3.21
N VAL A 141 -4.52 11.46 4.29
CA VAL A 141 -3.24 10.75 4.35
C VAL A 141 -3.40 9.45 5.13
N VAL A 142 -2.99 8.33 4.53
CA VAL A 142 -2.95 7.01 5.17
C VAL A 142 -1.50 6.67 5.49
N ASP A 143 -1.17 6.48 6.77
CA ASP A 143 0.14 5.97 7.17
C ASP A 143 0.17 4.44 7.04
N LEU A 144 1.20 3.88 6.40
CA LEU A 144 1.35 2.43 6.28
C LEU A 144 1.49 1.72 7.64
N ALA A 145 1.95 2.41 8.67
CA ALA A 145 2.17 1.84 10.00
C ALA A 145 0.89 1.75 10.86
N SER A 146 -0.13 2.57 10.56
CA SER A 146 -1.31 2.70 11.44
C SER A 146 -2.65 2.79 10.71
N GLY A 147 -2.65 3.14 9.44
CA GLY A 147 -3.85 3.37 8.64
C GLY A 147 -4.49 2.09 8.10
N PHE A 148 -3.85 0.93 8.25
CA PHE A 148 -4.34 -0.36 7.76
C PHE A 148 -4.72 -1.30 8.91
N GLN A 149 -5.87 -1.94 8.76
CA GLN A 149 -6.40 -2.90 9.71
C GLN A 149 -6.94 -4.14 8.98
N ILE A 150 -6.77 -5.30 9.61
CA ILE A 150 -7.12 -6.60 9.06
C ILE A 150 -7.88 -7.44 10.09
N ALA A 151 -8.88 -8.18 9.63
CA ALA A 151 -9.52 -9.26 10.36
C ALA A 151 -9.54 -10.50 9.47
N LYS A 152 -8.70 -11.47 9.83
CA LYS A 152 -8.62 -12.75 9.12
C LYS A 152 -9.77 -13.65 9.53
N ASP A 153 -10.01 -14.66 8.71
CA ASP A 153 -10.94 -15.75 9.02
C ASP A 153 -12.39 -15.30 9.28
N VAL A 154 -12.83 -14.21 8.64
CA VAL A 154 -14.26 -13.81 8.61
C VAL A 154 -15.07 -14.68 7.66
N GLY A 155 -14.39 -15.34 6.71
CA GLY A 155 -14.97 -16.32 5.81
C GLY A 155 -14.07 -17.55 5.65
N ALA A 156 -14.63 -18.59 5.04
CA ALA A 156 -13.95 -19.85 4.74
C ALA A 156 -14.02 -20.16 3.23
N ASN A 157 -12.99 -20.82 2.72
CA ASN A 157 -12.98 -21.34 1.36
C ASN A 157 -13.69 -22.70 1.34
N LEU A 158 -14.81 -22.78 0.62
CA LEU A 158 -15.57 -23.99 0.37
C LEU A 158 -15.55 -24.27 -1.13
N GLY A 159 -14.67 -25.18 -1.56
CA GLY A 159 -14.59 -25.63 -2.96
C GLY A 159 -14.18 -24.53 -3.95
N GLY A 160 -13.35 -23.58 -3.53
CA GLY A 160 -12.92 -22.43 -4.36
C GLY A 160 -13.78 -21.18 -4.19
N LYS A 161 -14.90 -21.27 -3.48
CA LYS A 161 -15.77 -20.13 -3.15
C LYS A 161 -15.55 -19.68 -1.72
N PHE A 162 -15.36 -18.39 -1.50
CA PHE A 162 -15.30 -17.83 -0.15
C PHE A 162 -16.72 -17.52 0.34
N ILE A 163 -17.05 -17.97 1.54
CA ILE A 163 -18.36 -17.81 2.19
C ILE A 163 -18.10 -17.27 3.59
N LEU A 164 -18.90 -16.29 4.03
CA LEU A 164 -18.83 -15.76 5.40
C LEU A 164 -19.12 -16.87 6.42
N LYS A 165 -18.45 -16.84 7.58
CA LYS A 165 -18.84 -17.69 8.69
C LYS A 165 -20.11 -17.14 9.34
N ASP A 166 -20.97 -18.04 9.82
CA ASP A 166 -22.33 -17.71 10.26
C ASP A 166 -22.32 -16.64 11.38
N GLU A 167 -21.33 -16.65 12.27
CA GLU A 167 -21.19 -15.66 13.34
C GLU A 167 -21.02 -14.23 12.82
N PHE A 168 -20.43 -14.04 11.64
CA PHE A 168 -20.17 -12.72 11.04
C PHE A 168 -21.27 -12.23 10.10
N VAL A 169 -22.31 -13.03 9.84
CA VAL A 169 -23.41 -12.61 8.97
C VAL A 169 -24.36 -11.70 9.75
N LYS A 170 -24.85 -10.64 9.10
CA LYS A 170 -25.91 -9.79 9.67
C LYS A 170 -27.20 -10.57 9.85
N ALA A 171 -28.06 -10.14 10.77
CA ALA A 171 -29.37 -10.77 10.95
C ALA A 171 -30.17 -10.79 9.64
N GLY A 172 -30.65 -11.98 9.24
CA GLY A 172 -31.35 -12.18 7.97
C GLY A 172 -30.48 -12.11 6.71
N GLY A 173 -29.15 -12.02 6.85
CA GLY A 173 -28.21 -11.96 5.72
C GLY A 173 -27.89 -13.31 5.08
N ASN A 174 -27.26 -13.25 3.91
CA ASN A 174 -26.79 -14.39 3.13
C ASN A 174 -25.27 -14.53 3.26
N LYS A 175 -24.82 -15.63 3.86
CA LYS A 175 -23.38 -15.95 3.99
C LYS A 175 -22.60 -16.02 2.68
N ASN A 176 -23.27 -16.22 1.55
CA ASN A 176 -22.65 -16.23 0.23
C ASN A 176 -22.37 -14.83 -0.34
N SER A 177 -22.78 -13.77 0.36
CA SER A 177 -22.60 -12.38 -0.05
C SER A 177 -21.70 -11.66 0.95
N MET A 178 -20.54 -11.18 0.51
CA MET A 178 -19.66 -10.40 1.41
C MET A 178 -20.32 -9.09 1.86
N ALA A 179 -21.30 -8.58 1.11
CA ALA A 179 -22.08 -7.40 1.49
C ALA A 179 -22.99 -7.64 2.71
N ASP A 180 -23.15 -8.90 3.11
CA ASP A 180 -23.90 -9.30 4.30
C ASP A 180 -23.01 -9.53 5.52
N LEU A 181 -21.72 -9.17 5.44
CA LEU A 181 -20.85 -9.08 6.61
C LEU A 181 -21.40 -8.05 7.58
N ASP A 182 -21.58 -8.47 8.83
CA ASP A 182 -21.85 -7.59 9.95
C ASP A 182 -20.54 -7.00 10.48
N TRP A 183 -20.18 -5.82 9.98
CA TRP A 183 -18.97 -5.10 10.39
C TRP A 183 -18.89 -4.81 11.90
N SER A 184 -20.02 -4.81 12.62
CA SER A 184 -20.02 -4.60 14.08
C SER A 184 -19.47 -5.80 14.85
N LYS A 185 -19.45 -6.99 14.23
CA LYS A 185 -18.92 -8.23 14.82
C LYS A 185 -17.46 -8.48 14.45
N VAL A 186 -16.85 -7.61 13.64
CA VAL A 186 -15.48 -7.78 13.15
C VAL A 186 -14.49 -7.12 14.11
N THR A 187 -13.64 -7.94 14.73
CA THR A 187 -12.52 -7.45 15.54
C THR A 187 -11.29 -7.27 14.66
N PHE A 188 -10.87 -6.03 14.50
CA PHE A 188 -9.70 -5.68 13.68
C PHE A 188 -8.40 -5.69 14.49
N ALA A 189 -7.34 -6.21 13.88
CA ALA A 189 -5.95 -6.02 14.31
C ALA A 189 -5.23 -5.04 13.37
N PRO A 190 -4.11 -4.43 13.79
CA PRO A 190 -3.22 -3.71 12.88
C PRO A 190 -2.77 -4.60 11.72
N ASP A 191 -2.75 -4.06 10.51
CA ASP A 191 -2.23 -4.72 9.32
C ASP A 191 -0.92 -4.06 8.91
N THR A 192 0.19 -4.73 9.17
CA THR A 192 1.54 -4.20 8.96
C THR A 192 2.39 -5.20 8.18
N ALA A 193 3.54 -4.73 7.70
CA ALA A 193 4.58 -5.63 7.20
C ALA A 193 4.94 -6.71 8.25
N ASP A 194 5.38 -7.87 7.76
CA ASP A 194 5.88 -8.95 8.59
C ASP A 194 7.12 -8.47 9.34
N ALA A 195 7.13 -8.66 10.67
CA ALA A 195 8.23 -8.24 11.53
C ALA A 195 9.55 -8.93 11.19
N ALA A 196 9.51 -10.12 10.57
CA ALA A 196 10.68 -10.86 10.15
C ALA A 196 11.11 -10.55 8.69
N ALA A 197 10.42 -9.67 7.96
CA ALA A 197 10.83 -9.32 6.60
C ALA A 197 12.23 -8.69 6.58
N ASP A 198 13.08 -9.05 5.62
CA ASP A 198 14.44 -8.49 5.50
C ASP A 198 14.45 -6.98 5.20
N TYR A 199 13.32 -6.48 4.70
CA TYR A 199 13.01 -5.07 4.57
C TYR A 199 11.50 -4.88 4.58
N LYS A 200 11.07 -3.65 4.84
CA LYS A 200 9.69 -3.19 4.68
C LYS A 200 9.66 -1.85 3.94
N TYR A 201 8.50 -1.52 3.39
CA TYR A 201 8.23 -0.19 2.88
C TYR A 201 7.47 0.63 3.92
N THR A 202 7.93 1.85 4.16
CA THR A 202 7.32 2.83 5.06
C THR A 202 6.94 4.10 4.30
N GLY A 203 6.12 4.93 4.92
CA GLY A 203 5.66 6.19 4.36
C GLY A 203 4.13 6.26 4.34
N THR A 204 3.61 7.12 3.48
CA THR A 204 2.18 7.43 3.45
C THR A 204 1.60 7.31 2.05
N LEU A 205 0.29 7.13 2.00
CA LEU A 205 -0.53 7.23 0.81
C LEU A 205 -1.35 8.52 0.92
N THR A 206 -1.47 9.27 -0.17
CA THR A 206 -2.45 10.34 -0.30
C THR A 206 -3.67 9.80 -1.02
N THR A 207 -4.82 9.83 -0.37
CA THR A 207 -6.12 9.43 -0.88
C THR A 207 -6.97 10.67 -1.19
N ALA A 208 -7.78 10.57 -2.23
CA ALA A 208 -8.80 11.56 -2.53
C ALA A 208 -9.98 10.87 -3.22
N VAL A 209 -11.18 11.37 -2.96
CA VAL A 209 -12.41 10.92 -3.62
C VAL A 209 -13.11 12.11 -4.21
N LYS A 210 -13.41 12.05 -5.50
CA LYS A 210 -14.20 13.08 -6.20
C LYS A 210 -15.06 12.40 -7.26
N ASP A 211 -16.35 12.72 -7.27
CA ASP A 211 -17.31 12.20 -8.26
C ASP A 211 -17.30 10.65 -8.36
N GLY A 212 -17.17 9.97 -7.21
CA GLY A 212 -17.06 8.51 -7.14
C GLY A 212 -15.73 7.93 -7.62
N ILE A 213 -14.71 8.75 -7.87
CA ILE A 213 -13.37 8.31 -8.26
C ILE A 213 -12.45 8.38 -7.06
N LEU A 214 -11.97 7.22 -6.61
CA LEU A 214 -10.89 7.08 -5.63
C LEU A 214 -9.54 7.17 -6.34
N THR A 215 -8.68 8.07 -5.88
CA THR A 215 -7.27 8.12 -6.28
C THR A 215 -6.37 7.85 -5.09
N ILE A 216 -5.29 7.10 -5.30
CA ILE A 216 -4.26 6.84 -4.30
C ILE A 216 -2.89 7.11 -4.92
N LYS A 217 -2.08 7.92 -4.25
CA LYS A 217 -0.69 8.20 -4.66
C LYS A 217 0.28 7.96 -3.51
N SER A 218 1.48 7.50 -3.81
CA SER A 218 2.53 7.34 -2.79
C SER A 218 3.94 7.45 -3.32
N SER A 219 4.86 7.74 -2.40
CA SER A 219 6.30 7.54 -2.54
C SER A 219 6.80 6.88 -1.26
N LEU A 220 6.81 5.55 -1.27
CA LEU A 220 7.23 4.70 -0.17
C LEU A 220 8.75 4.58 -0.14
N THR A 221 9.28 4.37 1.06
CA THR A 221 10.71 4.21 1.30
C THR A 221 10.99 2.81 1.80
N LYS A 222 11.91 2.10 1.16
CA LYS A 222 12.40 0.79 1.60
C LYS A 222 13.36 0.98 2.78
N VAL A 223 13.07 0.32 3.88
CA VAL A 223 13.89 0.32 5.10
C VAL A 223 14.16 -1.13 5.52
N LYS A 224 15.34 -1.40 6.08
CA LYS A 224 15.65 -2.69 6.70
C LYS A 224 14.93 -2.81 8.05
#